data_AF-A0A7L1IW62-F1
#
_entry.id   AF-A0A7L1IW62-F1
#
_cell.length_a   1.000
_cell.length_b   1.000
_cell.length_c   1.000
_cell.angle_alpha   90.00
_cell.angle_beta   90.00
_cell.angle_gamma   90.00
#
_symmetry.space_group_name_H-M   'P 1'
#
loop_
_entity.id
_entity.type
_entity.pdbx_description
1 polymer ?
#
loop_
_entity_poly.entity_id
_entity_poly.type
_entity_poly.pdbx_seq_one_letter_code
_entity_poly.pdbx_strand_id
1 'polypeptide(L)' 'EEEAFLVSLYQFMKDRHTPIERIPHLGFKQINLWKIYKAVEKLGAYELVTGRRLWKNVYDELGGSPGSTSA' A
#
# COMPACT_ATOMS: atom_id res chain seq x y z
N GLU A 1 -10.94 -0.71 -12.57
CA GLU A 1 -9.54 -0.23 -12.46
C GLU A 1 -8.77 -0.94 -11.35
N GLU A 2 -9.31 -0.99 -10.12
CA GLU A 2 -8.69 -1.72 -8.99
C GLU A 2 -8.39 -3.20 -9.30
N GLU A 3 -9.37 -3.95 -9.81
CA GLU A 3 -9.18 -5.38 -10.14
C GLU A 3 -8.15 -5.61 -11.24
N ALA A 4 -8.16 -4.78 -12.29
CA ALA A 4 -7.20 -4.88 -13.39
C ALA A 4 -5.76 -4.61 -12.91
N PHE A 5 -5.60 -3.61 -12.03
CA PHE A 5 -4.31 -3.33 -11.39
C PHE A 5 -3.84 -4.53 -10.56
N LEU A 6 -4.71 -5.08 -9.70
CA LEU A 6 -4.38 -6.23 -8.86
C LEU A 6 -3.97 -7.44 -9.70
N VAL A 7 -4.73 -7.78 -10.75
CA VAL A 7 -4.37 -8.88 -11.66
C VAL A 7 -3.00 -8.66 -12.29
N SER A 8 -2.73 -7.45 -12.78
CA SER A 8 -1.40 -7.13 -13.35
C SER A 8 -0.28 -7.23 -12.32
N LEU A 9 -0.54 -6.81 -11.07
CA LEU A 9 0.42 -6.84 -9.97
C LEU A 9 0.72 -8.28 -9.55
N TYR A 10 -0.30 -9.12 -9.40
CA TYR A 10 -0.14 -10.53 -9.10
C TYR A 10 0.64 -11.25 -10.20
N GLN A 11 0.35 -10.95 -11.47
CA GLN A 11 1.10 -11.50 -12.60
C GLN A 11 2.56 -11.05 -12.56
N PHE A 12 2.81 -9.74 -12.40
CA PHE A 12 4.16 -9.19 -12.28
C PHE A 12 4.97 -9.83 -11.15
N MET A 13 4.35 -9.98 -9.97
CA MET A 13 4.99 -10.60 -8.81
C MET A 13 5.28 -12.10 -9.02
N LYS A 14 4.41 -12.79 -9.76
CA LYS A 14 4.62 -14.19 -10.18
C LYS A 14 5.80 -14.32 -11.14
N ASP A 15 5.86 -13.47 -12.17
CA ASP A 15 7.00 -13.42 -13.11
C ASP A 15 8.32 -13.09 -12.41
N ARG A 16 8.27 -12.25 -11.36
CA ARG A 16 9.43 -11.90 -10.53
C ARG A 16 9.82 -12.98 -9.51
N HIS A 17 9.14 -14.12 -9.49
CA HIS A 17 9.36 -15.22 -8.52
C HIS A 17 9.14 -14.82 -7.04
N THR A 18 8.34 -13.78 -6.79
CA THR A 18 7.98 -13.30 -5.44
C THR A 18 6.46 -13.16 -5.32
N PRO A 19 5.67 -14.25 -5.41
CA PRO A 19 4.22 -14.17 -5.40
C PRO A 19 3.68 -13.62 -4.08
N ILE A 20 2.62 -12.80 -4.13
CA ILE A 20 1.94 -12.29 -2.95
C ILE A 20 1.00 -13.38 -2.42
N GLU A 21 1.47 -14.23 -1.51
CA GLU A 21 0.64 -15.29 -0.91
C GLU A 21 -0.38 -14.76 0.10
N ARG A 22 0.00 -13.73 0.87
CA ARG A 22 -0.87 -13.08 1.85
C ARG A 22 -0.58 -11.59 1.92
N ILE A 23 -1.65 -10.80 1.88
CA ILE A 23 -1.56 -9.36 2.07
C ILE A 23 -1.44 -9.08 3.58
N PRO A 24 -0.40 -8.34 4.03
CA PRO A 24 -0.25 -8.03 5.43
C PRO A 24 -1.38 -7.13 5.94
N HIS A 25 -1.60 -7.18 7.25
CA HIS A 25 -2.52 -6.28 7.94
C HIS A 25 -1.78 -5.01 8.35
N LEU A 26 -2.46 -3.88 8.23
CA LEU A 26 -2.04 -2.59 8.74
C LEU A 26 -2.87 -2.27 9.98
N GLY A 27 -2.28 -2.51 11.16
CA GLY A 27 -3.03 -2.58 12.42
C GLY A 27 -4.04 -3.73 12.38
N PHE A 28 -5.32 -3.39 12.57
CA PHE A 28 -6.43 -4.36 12.58
C PHE A 28 -7.12 -4.53 11.21
N LYS A 29 -6.63 -3.87 10.17
CA LYS A 29 -7.28 -3.84 8.84
C LYS A 29 -6.36 -4.44 7.79
N GLN A 30 -6.92 -5.24 6.88
CA GLN A 30 -6.14 -5.75 5.75
C GLN A 30 -5.79 -4.59 4.82
N ILE A 31 -4.52 -4.56 4.37
CA ILE A 31 -4.08 -3.54 3.42
C ILE A 31 -4.81 -3.73 2.10
N ASN A 32 -5.29 -2.63 1.52
CA ASN A 32 -5.73 -2.63 0.13
C ASN A 32 -4.58 -2.10 -0.73
N LEU A 33 -4.02 -2.98 -1.58
CA LEU A 33 -2.85 -2.69 -2.42
C LEU A 33 -3.10 -1.59 -3.44
N TRP A 34 -4.33 -1.49 -3.95
CA TRP A 34 -4.69 -0.41 -4.88
C TRP A 34 -4.76 0.94 -4.18
N LYS A 35 -5.39 1.00 -3.00
CA LYS A 35 -5.50 2.24 -2.24
C LYS A 35 -4.13 2.78 -1.81
N ILE A 36 -3.22 1.90 -1.36
CA ILE A 36 -1.87 2.35 -0.98
C ILE A 36 -1.08 2.82 -2.20
N TYR A 37 -1.21 2.13 -3.34
CA TYR A 37 -0.59 2.56 -4.59
C TYR A 37 -1.08 3.96 -5.01
N LYS A 38 -2.40 4.19 -5.00
CA LYS A 38 -2.99 5.49 -5.35
C LYS A 38 -2.62 6.59 -4.36
N ALA A 39 -2.56 6.31 -3.07
CA ALA A 39 -2.14 7.27 -2.05
C ALA A 39 -0.67 7.69 -2.24
N VAL A 40 0.21 6.72 -2.50
CA VAL A 40 1.63 6.98 -2.78
C VAL A 40 1.81 7.76 -4.08
N GLU A 41 1.09 7.39 -5.14
CA GLU A 41 1.09 8.10 -6.42
C GLU A 41 0.67 9.57 -6.25
N LYS A 42 -0.41 9.83 -5.48
CA LYS A 42 -0.91 11.17 -5.17
C LYS A 42 0.09 12.03 -4.38
N LEU A 43 0.89 11.41 -3.51
CA LEU A 43 1.90 12.09 -2.69
C LEU A 43 3.26 12.27 -3.39
N GLY A 44 3.37 11.89 -4.66
CA GLY A 44 4.58 12.10 -5.46
C GLY A 44 5.46 10.86 -5.62
N ALA A 45 4.86 9.68 -5.60
CA ALA A 45 5.54 8.38 -5.73
C ALA A 45 6.44 8.01 -4.55
N TYR A 46 7.02 6.81 -4.64
CA TYR A 46 7.74 6.16 -3.54
C TYR A 46 8.89 7.00 -2.97
N GLU A 47 9.70 7.61 -3.84
CA GLU A 47 10.87 8.41 -3.44
C GLU A 47 10.48 9.62 -2.59
N LEU A 48 9.44 10.37 -2.98
CA LEU A 48 8.97 11.52 -2.21
C LEU A 48 8.31 11.09 -0.90
N VAL A 49 7.50 10.03 -0.93
CA VAL A 49 6.84 9.52 0.28
C VAL A 49 7.87 9.05 1.31
N THR A 50 8.88 8.30 0.88
CA THR A 50 9.94 7.79 1.75
C THR A 50 10.88 8.90 2.20
N GLY A 51 11.32 9.77 1.28
CA GLY A 51 12.22 10.87 1.58
C GLY A 51 11.62 11.94 2.51
N ARG A 52 10.30 12.18 2.41
CA ARG A 52 9.58 13.16 3.25
C ARG A 52 8.85 12.56 4.44
N ARG A 53 9.05 11.26 4.72
CA ARG A 53 8.40 10.52 5.83
C ARG A 53 6.86 10.61 5.80
N LEU A 54 6.26 10.61 4.61
CA LEU A 54 4.82 10.77 4.39
C LEU A 54 4.04 9.46 4.53
N TRP A 55 4.68 8.37 4.95
CA TRP A 55 4.01 7.09 5.18
C TRP A 55 2.88 7.18 6.22
N LYS A 56 2.97 8.12 7.17
CA LYS A 56 1.87 8.43 8.08
C LYS A 56 0.66 9.03 7.34
N ASN A 57 0.89 9.94 6.40
CA ASN A 57 -0.19 10.51 5.59
C ASN A 57 -0.84 9.45 4.69
N VAL A 58 -0.04 8.54 4.12
CA VAL A 58 -0.55 7.38 3.38
C VAL A 58 -1.44 6.51 4.29
N TYR A 59 -0.98 6.24 5.52
CA TYR A 59 -1.71 5.49 6.52
C TYR A 59 -3.05 6.15 6.90
N ASP A 60 -3.04 7.46 7.16
CA ASP A 60 -4.23 8.24 7.49
C ASP A 60 -5.22 8.23 6.31
N GLU A 61 -4.75 8.35 5.06
CA GLU A 61 -5.59 8.30 3.85
C GLU A 61 -6.21 6.90 3.61
N LEU A 62 -5.55 5.83 4.05
CA LEU A 62 -6.08 4.46 4.03
C LEU A 62 -7.20 4.21 5.06
N GLY A 63 -7.49 5.22 5.89
CA GLY A 63 -8.46 5.15 7.00
C GLY A 63 -7.88 4.43 8.21
N GLY A 64 -6.60 4.63 8.47
CA GLY A 64 -5.95 4.16 9.67
C GLY A 64 -6.52 4.83 10.92
N SER A 65 -6.87 4.04 11.94
CA SER A 65 -7.33 4.58 13.21
C SER A 65 -6.14 5.15 13.97
N PRO A 66 -6.22 6.35 14.58
CA PRO A 66 -5.10 6.95 15.31
C PRO A 66 -4.57 6.10 16.49
N GLY A 67 -5.35 5.12 16.96
CA GLY A 67 -4.96 4.14 17.99
C GLY A 67 -4.17 2.93 17.48
N SER A 68 -3.92 2.82 16.17
CA SER A 68 -3.17 1.71 15.55
C SER A 68 -1.78 2.17 15.09
N THR A 69 -1.12 2.97 15.93
CA THR A 69 0.29 3.32 15.78
C THR A 69 1.13 2.21 16.40
N SER A 70 2.04 1.61 15.63
CA SER A 70 3.20 0.89 16.18
C SER A 70 4.12 1.92 16.83
N ALA A 71 3.75 2.40 18.03
CA ALA A 71 4.69 3.11 18.89
C ALA A 71 5.74 2.12 19.43
#